data_AF-A5D010-F1
#
_entry.id   AF-A5D010-F1
#
_cell.length_a   1.000
_cell.length_b   1.000
_cell.length_c   1.000
_cell.angle_alpha   90.00
_cell.angle_beta   90.00
_cell.angle_gamma   90.00
#
_symmetry.space_group_name_H-M   'P 1'
#
loop_
_entity.id
_entity.type
_entity.pdbx_description
1 polymer ?
#
loop_
_entity_poly.entity_id
_entity_poly.type
_entity_poly.pdbx_seq_one_letter_code
_entity_poly.pdbx_strand_id
1 'polypeptide(L)'
;MYLRNYKIVGIGPCRAEGSMFRATAILSRDIAGLLPYLNAALKWCAYEPFVPSLTFKCKGSPVVLHPDRVIVGQLREVDAAEEILDAVIAFINRVYTKKDSLHPQPLPKELPQPAGIYQLLPQTDCGGCGEATCIAFTVKLVKGEKKVEDCPSISPERAGRILTLLATIDDGETIFGGLNNP
;
A
#
# COMPACT_ATOMS: atom_id res chain seq x y z
N MET A 1 -14.57 -17.90 -3.21
CA MET A 1 -14.22 -16.78 -2.29
C MET A 1 -13.45 -17.36 -1.10
N TYR A 2 -12.27 -16.82 -0.77
CA TYR A 2 -11.35 -17.37 0.24
C TYR A 2 -11.62 -16.82 1.65
N LEU A 3 -11.72 -15.50 1.78
CA LEU A 3 -12.21 -14.78 2.96
C LEU A 3 -13.65 -14.36 2.72
N ARG A 4 -14.56 -14.70 3.65
CA ARG A 4 -16.00 -14.42 3.52
C ARG A 4 -16.38 -13.09 4.17
N ASN A 5 -15.77 -12.77 5.31
CA ASN A 5 -16.04 -11.57 6.07
C ASN A 5 -14.85 -11.20 6.98
N TYR A 6 -14.99 -10.07 7.65
CA TYR A 6 -14.16 -9.64 8.76
C TYR A 6 -15.06 -9.16 9.90
N LYS A 7 -14.51 -9.12 11.11
CA LYS A 7 -15.19 -8.52 12.26
C LYS A 7 -14.29 -7.46 12.88
N ILE A 8 -14.74 -6.20 12.91
CA ILE A 8 -14.05 -5.14 13.66
C ILE A 8 -14.20 -5.46 15.15
N VAL A 9 -13.07 -5.66 15.83
CA VAL A 9 -13.02 -6.04 17.26
C VAL A 9 -12.49 -4.93 18.15
N GLY A 10 -11.96 -3.86 17.58
CA GLY A 10 -11.46 -2.74 18.36
C GLY A 10 -11.21 -1.51 17.51
N ILE A 11 -11.68 -0.37 18.02
CA ILE A 11 -11.32 0.97 17.55
C ILE A 11 -10.67 1.64 18.76
N GLY A 12 -9.40 1.98 18.65
CA GLY A 12 -8.62 2.58 19.74
C GLY A 12 -7.76 3.74 19.26
N PRO A 13 -7.27 4.61 20.16
CA PRO A 13 -6.39 5.70 19.78
C PRO A 13 -5.09 5.16 19.17
N CYS A 14 -4.61 5.79 18.09
CA CYS A 14 -3.36 5.37 17.44
C CYS A 14 -2.12 5.69 18.30
N ARG A 15 -2.16 6.79 19.10
CA ARG A 15 -1.22 7.22 20.17
C ARG A 15 -1.98 8.11 21.17
N ALA A 16 -1.41 8.37 22.35
CA ALA A 16 -2.04 9.07 23.48
C ALA A 16 -2.50 10.53 23.24
N GLU A 17 -2.18 11.13 22.09
CA GLU A 17 -2.52 12.52 21.78
C GLU A 17 -2.96 12.62 20.31
N GLY A 18 -4.22 13.02 20.09
CA GLY A 18 -4.76 13.33 18.77
C GLY A 18 -5.88 12.40 18.28
N SER A 19 -6.85 13.00 17.60
CA SER A 19 -8.13 12.49 17.06
C SER A 19 -8.02 11.38 15.99
N MET A 20 -6.95 10.60 16.00
CA MET A 20 -6.74 9.49 15.07
C MET A 20 -6.92 8.13 15.74
N PHE A 21 -7.70 7.29 15.08
CA PHE A 21 -8.04 5.96 15.55
C PHE A 21 -7.30 4.88 14.75
N ARG A 22 -7.24 3.70 15.35
CA ARG A 22 -6.79 2.46 14.76
C ARG A 22 -7.94 1.47 14.82
N ALA A 23 -8.29 0.89 13.68
CA ALA A 23 -9.24 -0.20 13.61
C ALA A 23 -8.50 -1.54 13.58
N THR A 24 -9.01 -2.54 14.28
CA THR A 24 -8.52 -3.92 14.20
C THR A 24 -9.68 -4.82 13.81
N ALA A 25 -9.50 -5.58 12.73
CA ALA A 25 -10.48 -6.51 12.22
C ALA A 25 -9.94 -7.93 12.22
N ILE A 26 -10.68 -8.89 12.78
CA ILE A 26 -10.35 -10.31 12.71
C ILE A 26 -10.85 -10.86 11.39
N LEU A 27 -10.01 -11.63 10.71
CA LEU A 27 -10.31 -12.30 9.45
C LEU A 27 -11.10 -13.58 9.69
N SER A 28 -11.98 -13.95 8.75
CA SER A 28 -12.72 -15.21 8.82
C SER A 28 -11.84 -16.47 8.71
N ARG A 29 -10.58 -16.31 8.29
CA ARG A 29 -9.64 -17.40 8.03
C ARG A 29 -8.22 -16.92 8.22
N ASP A 30 -7.36 -17.84 8.66
CA ASP A 30 -5.91 -17.66 8.64
C ASP A 30 -5.37 -17.46 7.21
N ILE A 31 -4.52 -16.45 7.04
CA ILE A 31 -3.87 -16.09 5.78
C ILE A 31 -2.35 -16.25 5.80
N ALA A 32 -1.75 -16.91 6.80
CA ALA A 32 -0.29 -17.03 6.93
C ALA A 32 0.36 -17.59 5.65
N GLY A 33 -0.21 -18.67 5.10
CA GLY A 33 0.28 -19.29 3.87
C GLY A 33 0.09 -18.42 2.61
N LEU A 34 -0.72 -17.36 2.69
CA LEU A 34 -0.96 -16.43 1.60
C LEU A 34 -0.07 -15.18 1.68
N LEU A 35 0.54 -14.88 2.84
CA LEU A 35 1.41 -13.71 3.01
C LEU A 35 2.58 -13.66 2.00
N PRO A 36 3.26 -14.77 1.65
CA PRO A 36 4.29 -14.75 0.60
C PRO A 36 3.76 -14.37 -0.78
N TYR A 37 2.52 -14.74 -1.10
CA TYR A 37 1.88 -14.39 -2.38
C TYR A 37 1.41 -12.94 -2.38
N LEU A 38 0.94 -12.44 -1.23
CA LEU A 38 0.61 -11.04 -1.04
C LEU A 38 1.88 -10.17 -1.18
N ASN A 39 3.00 -10.62 -0.62
CA ASN A 39 4.30 -9.98 -0.80
C ASN A 39 4.74 -9.97 -2.27
N ALA A 40 4.53 -11.07 -3.01
CA ALA A 40 4.82 -11.11 -4.43
C ALA A 40 3.94 -10.13 -5.24
N ALA A 41 2.66 -10.03 -4.90
CA ALA A 41 1.69 -9.18 -5.60
C ALA A 41 1.85 -7.68 -5.31
N LEU A 42 2.27 -7.30 -4.08
CA LEU A 42 2.35 -5.91 -3.64
C LEU A 42 3.74 -5.33 -3.83
N LYS A 43 4.02 -4.60 -4.92
CA LYS A 43 5.37 -4.03 -5.13
C LYS A 43 5.89 -3.20 -3.96
N TRP A 44 5.01 -2.47 -3.29
CA TRP A 44 5.37 -1.57 -2.20
C TRP A 44 4.79 -2.01 -0.85
N CYS A 45 5.46 -2.98 -0.22
CA CYS A 45 5.14 -3.44 1.12
C CYS A 45 6.39 -3.87 1.89
N ALA A 46 6.34 -3.76 3.22
CA ALA A 46 7.31 -4.38 4.10
C ALA A 46 6.76 -5.73 4.56
N TYR A 47 7.46 -6.81 4.23
CA TYR A 47 7.11 -8.15 4.66
C TYR A 47 8.12 -8.66 5.69
N GLU A 48 7.63 -9.14 6.83
CA GLU A 48 8.41 -9.72 7.91
C GLU A 48 7.99 -11.19 8.07
N PRO A 49 8.80 -12.17 7.63
CA PRO A 49 8.43 -13.58 7.71
C PRO A 49 8.54 -14.16 9.13
N PHE A 50 9.45 -13.64 9.96
CA PHE A 50 9.65 -14.13 11.34
C PHE A 50 8.51 -13.74 12.28
N VAL A 51 7.99 -12.53 12.12
CA VAL A 51 6.75 -12.07 12.74
C VAL A 51 5.76 -11.91 11.60
N PRO A 52 5.07 -13.00 11.17
CA PRO A 52 4.39 -13.09 9.89
C PRO A 52 3.44 -11.91 9.72
N SER A 53 3.91 -10.91 8.99
CA SER A 53 3.18 -9.66 8.84
C SER A 53 3.57 -8.97 7.55
N LEU A 54 2.60 -8.31 6.94
CA LEU A 54 2.79 -7.55 5.71
C LEU A 54 2.19 -6.16 5.89
N THR A 55 3.03 -5.15 5.82
CA THR A 55 2.66 -3.75 6.01
C THR A 55 2.70 -2.98 4.69
N PHE A 56 1.65 -2.24 4.38
CA PHE A 56 1.57 -1.36 3.21
C PHE A 56 0.69 -0.15 3.53
N LYS A 57 0.58 0.79 2.57
CA LYS A 57 -0.38 1.90 2.65
C LYS A 57 -1.55 1.68 1.70
N CYS A 58 -2.74 2.05 2.18
CA CYS A 58 -3.98 2.04 1.42
C CYS A 58 -4.75 3.31 1.76
N LYS A 59 -5.01 4.15 0.77
CA LYS A 59 -5.64 5.48 0.91
C LYS A 59 -4.90 6.37 1.89
N GLY A 60 -3.57 6.33 1.87
CA GLY A 60 -2.69 7.04 2.80
C GLY A 60 -2.61 6.45 4.22
N SER A 61 -3.53 5.55 4.60
CA SER A 61 -3.52 4.89 5.91
C SER A 61 -2.60 3.65 5.92
N PRO A 62 -1.79 3.45 6.98
CA PRO A 62 -1.02 2.23 7.14
C PRO A 62 -1.93 1.04 7.43
N VAL A 63 -1.74 -0.04 6.69
CA VAL A 63 -2.42 -1.33 6.85
C VAL A 63 -1.38 -2.39 7.19
N VAL A 64 -1.63 -3.16 8.25
CA VAL A 64 -0.82 -4.31 8.65
C VAL A 64 -1.69 -5.57 8.56
N LEU A 65 -1.26 -6.51 7.73
CA LEU A 65 -1.83 -7.85 7.66
C LEU A 65 -1.06 -8.79 8.58
N HIS A 66 -1.77 -9.44 9.46
CA HIS A 66 -1.32 -10.60 10.23
C HIS A 66 -2.06 -11.85 9.75
N PRO A 67 -1.69 -13.06 10.20
CA PRO A 67 -2.37 -14.28 9.79
C PRO A 67 -3.86 -14.27 10.09
N ASP A 68 -4.27 -13.72 11.22
CA ASP A 68 -5.65 -13.79 11.72
C ASP A 68 -6.39 -12.44 11.71
N ARG A 69 -5.69 -11.33 11.42
CA ARG A 69 -6.25 -9.99 11.58
C ARG A 69 -5.63 -8.95 10.65
N VAL A 70 -6.37 -7.86 10.45
CA VAL A 70 -5.94 -6.65 9.76
C VAL A 70 -5.98 -5.49 10.75
N ILE A 71 -4.94 -4.67 10.73
CA ILE A 71 -4.86 -3.45 11.53
C ILE A 71 -4.76 -2.27 10.56
N VAL A 72 -5.67 -1.32 10.68
CA VAL A 72 -5.67 -0.07 9.91
C VAL A 72 -5.41 1.08 10.87
N GLY A 73 -4.37 1.87 10.62
CA GLY A 73 -3.98 3.01 11.46
C GLY A 73 -4.29 4.37 10.81
N GLN A 74 -4.08 5.43 11.60
CA GLN A 74 -4.24 6.83 11.16
C GLN A 74 -5.61 7.14 10.53
N LEU A 75 -6.67 6.57 11.10
CA LEU A 75 -8.04 6.82 10.65
C LEU A 75 -8.60 8.05 11.34
N ARG A 76 -9.32 8.89 10.61
CA ARG A 76 -10.06 10.03 11.18
C ARG A 76 -11.50 9.66 11.52
N GLU A 77 -12.07 8.73 10.78
CA GLU A 77 -13.47 8.31 10.86
C GLU A 77 -13.56 6.78 10.74
N VAL A 78 -14.65 6.21 11.28
CA VAL A 78 -14.87 4.75 11.29
C VAL A 78 -15.21 4.23 9.90
N ASP A 79 -15.98 4.98 9.11
CA ASP A 79 -16.40 4.60 7.76
C ASP A 79 -15.20 4.41 6.81
N ALA A 80 -14.14 5.23 6.99
CA ALA A 80 -12.89 5.07 6.26
C ALA A 80 -12.20 3.72 6.57
N ALA A 81 -12.40 3.16 7.77
CA ALA A 81 -11.87 1.86 8.14
C ALA A 81 -12.55 0.74 7.36
N GLU A 82 -13.88 0.77 7.24
CA GLU A 82 -14.66 -0.23 6.50
C GLU A 82 -14.29 -0.22 5.03
N GLU A 83 -14.18 0.96 4.43
CA GLU A 83 -13.81 1.09 3.02
C GLU A 83 -12.40 0.51 2.73
N ILE A 84 -11.43 0.76 3.61
CA ILE A 84 -10.09 0.17 3.50
C ILE A 84 -10.15 -1.35 3.72
N LEU A 85 -10.90 -1.82 4.72
CA LEU A 85 -11.02 -3.25 5.01
C LEU A 85 -11.65 -4.01 3.85
N ASP A 86 -12.72 -3.48 3.25
CA ASP A 86 -13.36 -4.06 2.06
C ASP A 86 -12.37 -4.15 0.89
N ALA A 87 -11.62 -3.08 0.63
CA ALA A 87 -10.58 -3.07 -0.41
C ALA A 87 -9.51 -4.14 -0.15
N VAL A 88 -9.07 -4.29 1.10
CA VAL A 88 -8.08 -5.28 1.54
C VAL A 88 -8.61 -6.71 1.38
N ILE A 89 -9.84 -6.99 1.79
CA ILE A 89 -10.45 -8.33 1.66
C ILE A 89 -10.64 -8.69 0.19
N ALA A 90 -11.10 -7.76 -0.62
CA ALA A 90 -11.21 -7.94 -2.06
C ALA A 90 -9.83 -8.24 -2.68
N PHE A 91 -8.78 -7.55 -2.23
CA PHE A 91 -7.41 -7.80 -2.67
C PHE A 91 -6.91 -9.20 -2.29
N ILE A 92 -7.07 -9.61 -1.04
CA ILE A 92 -6.66 -10.94 -0.57
C ILE A 92 -7.36 -12.04 -1.36
N ASN A 93 -8.67 -11.89 -1.60
CA ASN A 93 -9.45 -12.83 -2.40
C ASN A 93 -8.96 -12.91 -3.85
N ARG A 94 -8.60 -11.78 -4.48
CA ARG A 94 -8.03 -11.76 -5.83
C ARG A 94 -6.68 -12.47 -5.92
N VAL A 95 -5.78 -12.20 -4.97
CA VAL A 95 -4.47 -12.86 -4.90
C VAL A 95 -4.63 -14.36 -4.72
N TYR A 96 -5.57 -14.79 -3.87
CA TYR A 96 -5.88 -16.21 -3.71
C TYR A 96 -6.35 -16.86 -5.02
N THR A 97 -7.25 -16.22 -5.78
CA THR A 97 -7.74 -16.74 -7.06
C THR A 97 -6.61 -16.91 -8.09
N LYS A 98 -5.57 -16.07 -8.02
CA LYS A 98 -4.42 -16.11 -8.94
C LYS A 98 -3.19 -16.80 -8.35
N LYS A 99 -3.29 -17.39 -7.16
CA LYS A 99 -2.12 -17.91 -6.43
C LYS A 99 -1.33 -18.94 -7.24
N ASP A 100 -2.01 -19.76 -8.04
CA ASP A 100 -1.39 -20.86 -8.80
C ASP A 100 -0.57 -20.33 -9.99
N SER A 101 -0.79 -19.08 -10.39
CA SER A 101 0.00 -18.36 -11.42
C SER A 101 1.02 -17.40 -10.81
N LEU A 102 1.05 -17.25 -9.48
CA LEU A 102 1.96 -16.35 -8.77
C LEU A 102 3.06 -17.16 -8.10
N HIS A 103 4.31 -16.73 -8.30
CA HIS A 103 5.43 -17.27 -7.53
C HIS A 103 5.47 -16.56 -6.16
N PRO A 104 5.40 -17.31 -5.04
CA PRO A 104 5.45 -16.70 -3.72
C PRO A 104 6.82 -16.04 -3.47
N GLN A 105 6.82 -14.93 -2.73
CA GLN A 105 8.04 -14.30 -2.24
C GLN A 105 8.12 -14.45 -0.71
N PRO A 106 8.78 -15.51 -0.21
CA PRO A 106 8.85 -15.83 1.22
C PRO A 106 9.87 -14.98 1.98
N LEU A 107 10.67 -14.16 1.28
CA LEU A 107 11.67 -13.29 1.87
C LEU A 107 11.24 -11.82 1.74
N PRO A 108 11.69 -10.94 2.66
CA PRO A 108 11.53 -9.51 2.48
C PRO A 108 12.17 -9.07 1.17
N LYS A 109 11.56 -8.09 0.51
CA LYS A 109 12.14 -7.45 -0.67
C LYS A 109 12.63 -6.06 -0.35
N GLU A 110 13.62 -5.61 -1.11
CA GLU A 110 14.08 -4.23 -1.03
C GLU A 110 13.02 -3.31 -1.64
N LEU A 111 12.58 -2.32 -0.86
CA LEU A 111 11.76 -1.24 -1.37
C LEU A 111 12.59 -0.35 -2.31
N PRO A 112 11.99 0.21 -3.37
CA PRO A 112 12.68 1.15 -4.24
C PRO A 112 13.26 2.30 -3.43
N GLN A 113 14.57 2.46 -3.54
CA GLN A 113 15.30 3.46 -2.77
C GLN A 113 14.89 4.87 -3.25
N PRO A 114 14.74 5.85 -2.35
CA PRO A 114 14.44 7.24 -2.72
C PRO A 114 15.37 7.78 -3.81
N ALA A 115 16.64 7.38 -3.80
CA ALA A 115 17.61 7.75 -4.82
C ALA A 115 17.18 7.38 -6.26
N GLY A 116 16.59 6.20 -6.46
CA GLY A 116 16.14 5.75 -7.79
C GLY A 116 14.96 6.56 -8.31
N ILE A 117 14.05 6.99 -7.43
CA ILE A 117 12.91 7.84 -7.80
C ILE A 117 13.36 9.28 -8.03
N TYR A 118 14.29 9.79 -7.22
CA TYR A 118 14.87 11.13 -7.41
C TYR A 118 15.54 11.28 -8.78
N GLN A 119 16.21 10.23 -9.27
CA GLN A 119 16.81 10.23 -10.62
C GLN A 119 15.79 10.38 -11.75
N LEU A 120 14.52 10.04 -11.50
CA LEU A 120 13.43 10.20 -12.47
C LEU A 120 12.73 11.57 -12.37
N LEU A 121 13.02 12.36 -11.33
CA LEU A 121 12.46 13.70 -11.20
C LEU A 121 13.16 14.72 -12.12
N PRO A 122 12.54 15.89 -12.37
CA PRO A 122 13.14 16.99 -13.12
C PRO A 122 14.37 17.61 -12.44
N GLN A 123 14.51 17.43 -11.12
CA GLN A 123 15.62 17.96 -10.30
C GLN A 123 15.81 19.49 -10.43
N THR A 124 14.71 20.22 -10.63
CA THR A 124 14.74 21.68 -10.79
C THR A 124 14.56 22.45 -9.48
N ASP A 125 14.16 21.77 -8.40
CA ASP A 125 13.80 22.37 -7.11
C ASP A 125 12.84 23.57 -7.22
N CYS A 126 11.96 23.56 -8.22
CA CYS A 126 11.13 24.71 -8.59
C CYS A 126 10.02 25.06 -7.58
N GLY A 127 9.76 24.23 -6.58
CA GLY A 127 8.69 24.47 -5.60
C GLY A 127 7.25 24.29 -6.11
N GLY A 128 7.02 24.01 -7.40
CA GLY A 128 5.69 23.95 -8.00
C GLY A 128 4.75 22.86 -7.44
N CYS A 129 5.31 21.87 -6.74
CA CYS A 129 4.56 20.81 -6.04
C CYS A 129 4.27 21.12 -4.56
N GLY A 130 4.68 22.30 -4.07
CA GLY A 130 4.57 22.72 -2.67
C GLY A 130 5.68 22.22 -1.75
N GLU A 131 6.72 21.57 -2.29
CA GLU A 131 7.90 21.10 -1.54
C GLU A 131 9.13 21.94 -1.86
N ALA A 132 9.97 22.23 -0.85
CA ALA A 132 11.15 23.08 -1.01
C ALA A 132 12.20 22.50 -1.97
N THR A 133 12.28 21.18 -2.10
CA THR A 133 13.22 20.50 -3.00
C THR A 133 12.58 19.26 -3.63
N CYS A 134 13.08 18.85 -4.78
CA CYS A 134 12.74 17.58 -5.43
C CYS A 134 13.08 16.38 -4.55
N ILE A 135 14.10 16.48 -3.69
CA ILE A 135 14.41 15.44 -2.69
C ILE A 135 13.28 15.34 -1.66
N ALA A 136 12.80 16.46 -1.12
CA ALA A 136 11.67 16.46 -0.18
C ALA A 136 10.40 15.87 -0.82
N PHE A 137 10.12 16.25 -2.08
CA PHE A 137 9.04 15.65 -2.85
C PHE A 137 9.22 14.13 -3.03
N THR A 138 10.43 13.67 -3.37
CA THR A 138 10.75 12.24 -3.52
C THR A 138 10.44 11.47 -2.24
N VAL A 139 10.87 11.97 -1.08
CA VAL A 139 10.66 11.30 0.20
C VAL A 139 9.17 11.18 0.51
N LYS A 140 8.38 12.23 0.26
CA LYS A 140 6.93 12.20 0.45
C LYS A 140 6.23 11.28 -0.54
N LEU A 141 6.70 11.23 -1.78
CA LEU A 141 6.20 10.36 -2.83
C LEU A 141 6.44 8.87 -2.50
N VAL A 142 7.65 8.51 -2.05
CA VAL A 142 8.00 7.19 -1.51
C VAL A 142 7.14 6.81 -0.31
N LYS A 143 6.77 7.80 0.52
CA LYS A 143 5.88 7.61 1.66
C LYS A 143 4.39 7.61 1.28
N GLY A 144 4.01 7.85 0.02
CA GLY A 144 2.61 7.98 -0.38
C GLY A 144 1.89 9.20 0.23
N GLU A 145 2.63 10.21 0.66
CA GLU A 145 2.10 11.50 1.17
C GLU A 145 1.83 12.50 0.03
N LYS A 146 2.40 12.25 -1.15
CA LYS A 146 2.24 13.00 -2.39
C LYS A 146 2.00 12.02 -3.54
N LYS A 147 1.32 12.47 -4.59
CA LYS A 147 1.16 11.72 -5.84
C LYS A 147 2.13 12.21 -6.91
N VAL A 148 2.37 11.40 -7.93
CA VAL A 148 3.27 11.78 -9.04
C VAL A 148 2.72 13.00 -9.78
N GLU A 149 1.39 13.06 -9.93
CA GLU A 149 0.66 14.14 -10.58
C GLU A 149 0.79 15.49 -9.86
N ASP A 150 1.19 15.51 -8.58
CA ASP A 150 1.36 16.75 -7.80
C ASP A 150 2.56 17.59 -8.30
N CYS A 151 3.46 17.02 -9.11
CA CYS A 151 4.58 17.77 -9.68
C CYS A 151 4.29 18.17 -11.14
N PRO A 152 4.05 19.47 -11.41
CA PRO A 152 3.66 19.93 -12.74
C PRO A 152 4.80 19.82 -13.77
N SER A 153 6.04 19.68 -13.31
CA SER A 153 7.23 19.66 -14.17
C SER A 153 7.65 18.24 -14.58
N ILE A 154 6.99 17.19 -14.10
CA ILE A 154 7.29 15.80 -14.49
C ILE A 154 6.68 15.51 -15.86
N SER A 155 7.49 14.98 -16.79
CA SER A 155 6.97 14.53 -18.08
C SER A 155 6.12 13.26 -17.92
N PRO A 156 5.09 13.04 -18.77
CA PRO A 156 4.25 11.84 -18.71
C PRO A 156 5.04 10.52 -18.72
N GLU A 157 6.12 10.45 -19.49
CA GLU A 157 7.01 9.28 -19.56
C GLU A 157 7.69 9.00 -18.20
N ARG A 158 8.27 10.03 -17.58
CA ARG A 158 8.92 9.91 -16.26
C ARG A 158 7.88 9.59 -15.19
N ALA A 159 6.70 10.20 -15.27
CA ALA A 159 5.60 9.90 -14.37
C ALA A 159 5.20 8.42 -14.43
N GLY A 160 5.02 7.87 -15.63
CA GLY A 160 4.68 6.45 -15.81
C GLY A 160 5.75 5.49 -15.23
N ARG A 161 7.04 5.82 -15.39
CA ARG A 161 8.14 5.04 -14.78
C ARG A 161 8.10 5.10 -13.25
N ILE A 162 7.86 6.28 -12.69
CA ILE A 162 7.74 6.46 -11.24
C ILE A 162 6.53 5.70 -10.70
N LEU A 163 5.37 5.78 -11.35
CA LEU A 163 4.17 5.02 -10.99
C LEU A 163 4.42 3.50 -11.04
N THR A 164 5.18 3.02 -12.03
CA THR A 164 5.54 1.60 -12.14
C THR A 164 6.39 1.11 -10.97
N LEU A 165 7.26 1.98 -10.45
CA LEU A 165 8.09 1.72 -9.26
C LEU A 165 7.29 1.85 -7.96
N LEU A 166 6.37 2.81 -7.91
CA LEU A 166 5.60 3.16 -6.72
C LEU A 166 4.31 2.38 -6.55
N ALA A 167 3.86 1.61 -7.55
CA ALA A 167 2.58 0.90 -7.54
C ALA A 167 2.27 0.24 -6.18
N THR A 168 1.53 0.99 -5.36
CA THR A 168 0.86 0.61 -4.12
C THR A 168 -0.61 0.35 -4.46
N ILE A 169 -1.36 -0.15 -3.48
CA ILE A 169 -2.81 -0.38 -3.58
C ILE A 169 -3.60 0.95 -3.71
N ASP A 170 -2.93 2.11 -3.70
CA ASP A 170 -3.59 3.42 -3.59
C ASP A 170 -4.50 3.79 -4.75
N ASP A 171 -4.36 3.15 -5.90
CA ASP A 171 -5.36 3.23 -6.94
C ASP A 171 -5.99 1.85 -7.13
N GLY A 172 -7.27 1.79 -6.75
CA GLY A 172 -8.23 0.77 -7.20
C GLY A 172 -8.27 0.56 -8.72
N GLU A 173 -7.48 1.29 -9.50
CA GLU A 173 -7.39 1.23 -10.95
C GLU A 173 -5.96 0.96 -11.49
N THR A 174 -4.88 1.43 -10.87
CA THR A 174 -3.54 1.38 -11.52
C THR A 174 -2.77 0.06 -11.33
N ILE A 175 -3.19 -0.81 -10.41
CA ILE A 175 -2.84 -2.25 -10.41
C ILE A 175 -3.95 -3.10 -11.05
N PHE A 176 -5.11 -2.50 -11.30
CA PHE A 176 -6.32 -3.21 -11.72
C PHE A 176 -6.57 -3.14 -13.24
N GLY A 177 -5.94 -2.19 -13.95
CA GLY A 177 -6.07 -1.99 -15.40
C GLY A 177 -5.11 -2.76 -16.30
N GLY A 178 -4.19 -3.57 -15.74
CA GLY A 178 -3.13 -4.24 -16.51
C GLY A 178 -3.33 -5.74 -16.79
N LEU A 179 -4.53 -6.29 -16.61
CA LEU A 179 -4.81 -7.71 -16.88
C LEU A 179 -6.06 -7.91 -17.78
N ASN A 180 -6.26 -7.02 -18.73
CA ASN A 180 -6.92 -7.25 -20.02
C ASN A 180 -5.93 -6.68 -21.06
N ASN A 181 -5.38 -7.37 -22.05
CA ASN A 181 -5.98 -8.16 -23.14
C ASN A 181 -4.82 -8.80 -23.97
N PRO A 182 -5.02 -9.72 -24.92
CA PRO A 182 -6.23 -10.46 -25.30
C PRO A 182 -6.26 -11.91 -24.81
#